data_AF-A0A9E2PMF1-F1
#
_entry.id   AF-A0A9E2PMF1-F1
#
_cell.length_a   1.000
_cell.length_b   1.000
_cell.length_c   1.000
_cell.angle_alpha   90.00
_cell.angle_beta   90.00
_cell.angle_gamma   90.00
#
_symmetry.space_group_name_H-M   'P 1'
#
loop_
_entity.id
_entity.type
_entity.pdbx_description
1 polymer ?
#
loop_
_entity_poly.entity_id
_entity_poly.type
_entity_poly.pdbx_seq_one_letter_code
_entity_poly.pdbx_strand_id
1 'polypeptide(L)'
;KTLGNLYTQTGCYEDGLKTDLELIRLCPREPLVWYNLACSCALLDRTDEALASLERAIVLGYRDVRWIREDRDLNSLKKDQRFISLLQHLVP
;
A
#
# COMPACT_ATOMS: atom_id res chain seq x y z
N LYS A 1 13.23 2.12 4.52
CA LYS A 1 13.38 2.19 3.05
C LYS A 1 11.98 2.07 2.47
N THR A 2 11.49 3.06 1.71
CA THR A 2 10.19 3.03 1.02
C THR A 2 10.25 2.12 -0.21
N LEU A 3 9.11 1.57 -0.65
CA LEU A 3 9.05 0.81 -1.91
C LEU A 3 9.34 1.70 -3.11
N GLY A 4 8.95 2.96 -3.06
CA GLY A 4 9.33 3.96 -4.05
C GLY A 4 10.83 4.03 -4.27
N ASN A 5 11.65 3.78 -3.24
CA ASN A 5 13.12 3.72 -3.36
C ASN A 5 13.64 2.41 -3.97
N LEU A 6 12.84 1.33 -3.95
CA LEU A 6 13.15 0.07 -4.62
C LEU A 6 12.87 0.16 -6.13
N TYR A 7 11.97 1.06 -6.55
CA TYR A 7 11.41 1.12 -7.90
C TYR A 7 11.59 2.47 -8.60
N THR A 8 12.65 3.24 -8.31
CA THR A 8 12.81 4.68 -8.67
C THR A 8 12.92 5.04 -10.17
N GLN A 9 11.97 4.68 -11.03
CA GLN A 9 11.65 5.33 -12.31
C GLN A 9 10.34 4.77 -12.88
N THR A 10 9.65 5.54 -13.71
CA THR A 10 8.27 5.31 -14.20
C THR A 10 8.01 3.99 -14.94
N GLY A 11 9.03 3.19 -15.26
CA GLY A 11 8.87 1.80 -15.74
C GLY A 11 8.96 0.75 -14.64
N CYS A 12 9.61 1.04 -13.51
CA CYS A 12 9.82 0.10 -12.42
C CYS A 12 8.63 -0.02 -11.47
N TYR A 13 7.73 0.97 -11.42
CA TYR A 13 6.51 0.86 -10.62
C TYR A 13 5.55 -0.19 -11.17
N GLU A 14 5.46 -0.31 -12.51
CA GLU A 14 4.67 -1.37 -13.15
C GLU A 14 5.28 -2.76 -12.92
N ASP A 15 6.61 -2.86 -12.91
CA ASP A 15 7.30 -4.11 -12.57
C ASP A 15 7.21 -4.45 -11.07
N GLY A 16 7.23 -3.44 -10.20
CA GLY A 16 6.93 -3.58 -8.78
C GLY A 16 5.53 -4.11 -8.56
N LEU A 17 4.53 -3.54 -9.26
CA LEU A 17 3.16 -4.03 -9.25
C LEU A 17 3.06 -5.50 -9.70
N LYS A 18 3.75 -5.91 -10.77
CA LYS A 18 3.79 -7.32 -11.20
C LYS A 18 4.38 -8.22 -10.11
N THR A 19 5.49 -7.79 -9.52
CA THR A 19 6.15 -8.52 -8.44
C THR A 19 5.23 -8.69 -7.23
N ASP A 20 4.56 -7.61 -6.81
CA ASP A 20 3.60 -7.64 -5.70
C ASP A 20 2.43 -8.59 -6.00
N LEU A 21 1.90 -8.56 -7.23
CA LEU A 21 0.82 -9.47 -7.65
C LEU A 21 1.25 -10.95 -7.66
N GLU A 22 2.49 -11.24 -8.06
CA GLU A 22 3.05 -12.60 -7.96
C GLU A 22 3.23 -13.02 -6.50
N LEU A 23 3.75 -12.13 -5.65
CA LEU A 23 3.89 -12.38 -4.22
C LEU A 23 2.54 -12.61 -3.55
N ILE A 24 1.45 -11.95 -3.97
CA ILE A 24 0.10 -12.22 -3.46
C ILE A 24 -0.34 -13.64 -3.82
N ARG A 25 0.01 -14.13 -5.02
CA ARG A 25 -0.32 -15.52 -5.41
C ARG A 25 0.42 -16.54 -4.56
N LEU A 26 1.66 -16.26 -4.19
CA LEU A 26 2.50 -17.15 -3.37
C LEU A 26 2.15 -17.06 -1.88
N CYS A 27 1.88 -15.85 -1.39
CA CYS A 27 1.72 -15.51 0.02
C CYS A 27 0.46 -14.65 0.24
N PRO A 28 -0.76 -15.15 -0.06
CA PRO A 28 -1.98 -14.33 -0.05
C PRO A 28 -2.41 -13.84 1.33
N ARG A 29 -1.81 -14.35 2.40
CA ARG A 29 -2.12 -13.99 3.79
C ARG A 29 -1.02 -13.15 4.44
N GLU A 30 0.07 -12.84 3.72
CA GLU A 30 1.16 -12.03 4.24
C GLU A 30 0.77 -10.55 4.21
N PRO A 31 0.58 -9.87 5.36
CA PRO A 31 0.09 -8.50 5.40
C PRO A 31 1.03 -7.51 4.71
N LEU A 32 2.34 -7.76 4.78
CA LEU A 32 3.34 -6.90 4.17
C LEU A 32 3.21 -6.85 2.64
N VAL A 33 2.87 -7.97 2.01
CA VAL A 33 2.71 -8.02 0.55
C VAL A 33 1.52 -7.16 0.10
N TRP A 34 0.41 -7.20 0.83
CA TRP A 34 -0.75 -6.35 0.54
C TRP A 34 -0.47 -4.86 0.81
N TYR A 35 0.34 -4.55 1.83
CA TYR A 35 0.82 -3.20 2.07
C TYR A 35 1.67 -2.70 0.90
N ASN A 36 2.58 -3.55 0.41
CA ASN A 36 3.44 -3.20 -0.72
C ASN A 36 2.64 -2.93 -1.99
N LEU A 37 1.63 -3.78 -2.26
CA LEU A 37 0.70 -3.57 -3.37
C LEU A 37 -0.01 -2.21 -3.24
N ALA A 38 -0.44 -1.83 -2.03
CA ALA A 38 -1.07 -0.55 -1.80
C ALA A 38 -0.14 0.62 -2.18
N CYS A 39 1.14 0.55 -1.81
CA CYS A 39 2.14 1.54 -2.21
C CYS A 39 2.34 1.58 -3.73
N SER A 40 2.48 0.42 -4.38
CA SER A 40 2.64 0.33 -5.84
C SER A 40 1.44 0.91 -6.60
N CYS A 41 0.21 0.60 -6.17
CA CYS A 41 -1.01 1.19 -6.73
C CYS A 41 -1.08 2.71 -6.48
N ALA A 42 -0.70 3.19 -5.30
CA ALA A 42 -0.72 4.61 -4.97
C ALA A 42 0.29 5.43 -5.80
N LEU A 43 1.47 4.87 -6.10
CA LEU A 43 2.48 5.46 -6.98
C LEU A 43 2.06 5.49 -8.47
N LEU A 44 1.14 4.61 -8.86
CA LEU A 44 0.54 4.55 -10.20
C LEU A 44 -0.78 5.32 -10.30
N ASP A 45 -1.11 6.17 -9.30
CA ASP A 45 -2.35 6.93 -9.17
C ASP A 45 -3.65 6.06 -9.19
N ARG A 46 -3.52 4.76 -8.92
CA ARG A 46 -4.64 3.81 -8.83
C ARG A 46 -5.24 3.83 -7.42
N THR A 47 -5.88 4.94 -7.09
CA THR A 47 -6.35 5.26 -5.73
C THR A 47 -7.27 4.17 -5.14
N ASP A 48 -8.23 3.67 -5.92
CA ASP A 48 -9.18 2.66 -5.42
C ASP A 48 -8.50 1.30 -5.13
N GLU A 49 -7.60 0.85 -6.01
CA GLU A 49 -6.83 -0.38 -5.80
C GLU A 49 -5.89 -0.26 -4.61
N ALA A 50 -5.29 0.92 -4.42
CA ALA A 50 -4.40 1.20 -3.31
C ALA A 50 -5.13 1.13 -1.97
N LEU A 51 -6.31 1.75 -1.86
CA LEU A 51 -7.13 1.72 -0.66
C LEU A 51 -7.62 0.31 -0.32
N ALA A 52 -8.10 -0.44 -1.31
CA ALA A 52 -8.54 -1.82 -1.12
C ALA A 52 -7.40 -2.73 -0.65
N SER A 53 -6.20 -2.55 -1.22
CA SER A 53 -5.00 -3.30 -0.83
C SER A 53 -4.54 -2.94 0.58
N LEU A 54 -4.57 -1.65 0.93
CA LEU A 54 -4.22 -1.17 2.27
C LEU A 54 -5.17 -1.73 3.33
N GLU A 55 -6.49 -1.66 3.07
CA GLU A 55 -7.50 -2.26 3.93
C GLU A 55 -7.26 -3.75 4.11
N ARG A 56 -6.93 -4.46 3.02
CA ARG A 56 -6.62 -5.89 3.10
C ARG A 56 -5.39 -6.18 3.95
N ALA A 57 -4.33 -5.39 3.81
CA ALA A 57 -3.12 -5.49 4.64
C ALA A 57 -3.46 -5.34 6.12
N ILE A 58 -4.30 -4.35 6.44
CA ILE A 58 -4.78 -4.10 7.79
C ILE A 58 -5.62 -5.28 8.31
N VAL A 59 -6.57 -5.78 7.54
CA VAL A 59 -7.38 -6.95 7.94
C VAL A 59 -6.51 -8.17 8.23
N LEU A 60 -5.42 -8.36 7.47
CA LEU A 60 -4.50 -9.48 7.65
C LEU A 60 -3.52 -9.31 8.82
N GLY A 61 -3.40 -8.10 9.39
CA GLY A 61 -2.60 -7.87 10.60
C GLY A 61 -1.50 -6.82 10.45
N TYR A 62 -1.45 -6.06 9.36
CA TYR A 62 -0.54 -4.93 9.26
C TYR A 62 -0.97 -3.83 10.26
N ARG A 63 -0.05 -3.38 11.11
CA ARG A 63 -0.37 -2.49 12.26
C ARG A 63 0.55 -1.29 12.42
N ASP A 64 1.52 -1.07 11.52
CA ASP A 64 2.42 0.08 11.61
C ASP A 64 1.72 1.37 11.12
N VAL A 65 0.72 1.84 11.88
CA VAL A 65 -0.09 3.01 11.54
C VAL A 65 0.77 4.27 11.42
N ARG A 66 1.83 4.38 12.23
CA ARG A 66 2.78 5.49 12.12
C ARG A 66 3.44 5.48 10.75
N TRP A 67 3.92 4.32 10.31
CA TRP A 67 4.50 4.19 8.98
C TRP A 67 3.48 4.49 7.86
N ILE A 68 2.24 3.98 7.93
CA ILE A 68 1.19 4.28 6.93
C ILE A 68 0.99 5.80 6.75
N ARG A 69 1.06 6.57 7.85
CA ARG A 69 0.93 8.04 7.81
C ARG A 69 2.14 8.76 7.23
N GLU A 70 3.34 8.24 7.48
CA GLU A 70 4.60 8.86 7.07
C GLU A 70 5.02 8.45 5.65
N ASP A 71 4.63 7.26 5.20
CA ASP A 71 5.03 6.70 3.92
C ASP A 71 4.70 7.66 2.77
N ARG A 72 5.70 7.94 1.95
CA ARG A 72 5.60 8.88 0.83
C ARG A 72 4.92 8.24 -0.37
N ASP A 73 4.96 6.91 -0.49
CA ASP A 73 4.34 6.16 -1.57
C ASP A 73 2.81 6.28 -1.48
N LEU A 74 2.28 6.47 -0.27
CA LEU A 74 0.85 6.67 0.01
C LEU A 74 0.43 8.14 0.01
N ASN A 75 1.29 9.09 -0.38
CA ASN A 75 0.98 10.52 -0.34
C ASN A 75 -0.28 10.90 -1.14
N SER A 76 -0.54 10.21 -2.25
CA SER A 76 -1.75 10.42 -3.07
C SER A 76 -3.04 10.09 -2.30
N LEU A 77 -2.98 9.15 -1.34
CA LEU A 77 -4.13 8.71 -0.54
C LEU A 77 -4.43 9.61 0.66
N LYS A 78 -3.45 10.38 1.15
CA LYS A 78 -3.57 11.12 2.44
C LYS A 78 -4.69 12.15 2.48
N LYS A 79 -5.17 12.60 1.33
CA LYS A 79 -6.30 13.54 1.19
C LYS A 79 -7.63 12.85 0.95
N ASP A 80 -7.64 11.54 0.67
CA ASP A 80 -8.86 10.78 0.45
C ASP A 80 -9.56 10.53 1.80
N GLN A 81 -10.86 10.85 1.87
CA GLN A 81 -11.65 10.69 3.09
C GLN A 81 -11.70 9.22 3.55
N ARG A 82 -11.67 8.27 2.61
CA ARG A 82 -11.64 6.83 2.90
C ARG A 82 -10.35 6.42 3.60
N PHE A 83 -9.21 6.98 3.20
CA PHE A 83 -7.93 6.75 3.87
C PHE A 83 -7.95 7.29 5.30
N ILE A 84 -8.46 8.53 5.48
CA ILE A 84 -8.57 9.16 6.79
C ILE A 84 -9.46 8.31 7.71
N SER A 85 -10.63 7.91 7.23
CA SER A 85 -11.56 7.05 7.97
C SER A 85 -10.95 5.68 8.28
N LEU A 86 -10.24 5.05 7.35
CA LEU A 86 -9.55 3.77 7.58
C LEU A 86 -8.55 3.87 8.74
N LEU A 87 -7.77 4.95 8.81
CA LEU A 87 -6.81 5.15 9.89
C LEU A 87 -7.44 5.53 11.23
N GLN A 88 -8.59 6.21 11.22
CA GLN A 88 -9.33 6.53 12.45
C GLN A 88 -9.85 5.25 13.13
N HIS A 89 -10.27 4.24 12.37
CA HIS A 89 -10.72 2.97 12.95
C HIS A 89 -9.57 2.11 13.49
N LEU A 90 -8.32 2.42 13.15
CA LEU A 90 -7.14 1.69 13.59
C LEU A 90 -6.50 2.21 14.88
N VAL A 91 -6.80 3.47 15.23
CA VAL A 91 -6.29 4.09 16.44
C VAL A 91 -7.49 4.29 17.37
N PRO A 92 -7.53 3.62 18.54
CA PRO A 92 -8.59 3.83 19.52
C PRO A 92 -8.60 5.25 20.09
#